data_AF-A0A556BBB6-F1
#
_entry.id   AF-A0A556BBB6-F1
#
_cell.length_a   1.000
_cell.length_b   1.000
_cell.length_c   1.000
_cell.angle_alpha   90.00
_cell.angle_beta   90.00
_cell.angle_gamma   90.00
#
_symmetry.space_group_name_H-M   'P 1'
#
loop_
_entity.id
_entity.type
_entity.pdbx_description
1 polymer ?
#
loop_
_entity_poly.entity_id
_entity_poly.type
_entity_poly.pdbx_seq_one_letter_code
_entity_poly.pdbx_strand_id
1 'polypeptide(L)'
;MSEISIQIKEDLKKKYPLIQKLIATEEMFWSNPNKTDFKSAIQNSALTKEDVIDAEDRLKRFAPYIAKVFPETQEMNGIIESPLVKINAMQQYLQVEYNEEIPGQLLLKCDSHLPISGSIKARGGVYEVLKYAENLAFEHQLLHEEDNYSILDSEKFKDFFSNYSITVGSTGNLGLSIGIMSAKLGFNVTVHMSADAKKWK
;
A
#
# COMPACT_ATOMS: atom_id res chain seq x y z
N MET A 1 -21.42 -4.69 17.59
CA MET A 1 -22.02 -4.68 16.24
C MET A 1 -23.52 -4.53 16.41
N SER A 2 -24.13 -3.49 15.88
CA SER A 2 -25.60 -3.39 15.87
C SER A 2 -26.16 -4.46 14.93
N GLU A 3 -27.14 -5.22 15.41
CA GLU A 3 -27.85 -6.17 14.54
C GLU A 3 -28.59 -5.38 13.45
N ILE A 4 -28.18 -5.57 12.20
CA ILE A 4 -28.97 -5.11 11.06
C ILE A 4 -30.29 -5.89 11.12
N SER A 5 -31.41 -5.18 11.26
CA SER A 5 -32.72 -5.82 11.39
C SER A 5 -33.00 -6.71 10.18
N ILE A 6 -33.74 -7.79 10.41
CA ILE A 6 -34.16 -8.74 9.37
C ILE A 6 -34.87 -7.99 8.23
N GLN A 7 -35.68 -6.99 8.58
CA GLN A 7 -36.39 -6.14 7.60
C GLN A 7 -35.42 -5.39 6.67
N ILE A 8 -34.37 -4.78 7.22
CA ILE A 8 -33.36 -4.06 6.40
C ILE A 8 -32.65 -5.03 5.44
N LYS A 9 -32.35 -6.26 5.88
CA LYS A 9 -31.73 -7.27 5.02
C LYS A 9 -32.65 -7.65 3.85
N GLU A 10 -33.93 -7.86 4.10
CA GLU A 10 -34.90 -8.21 3.05
C GLU A 10 -35.14 -7.05 2.08
N ASP A 11 -35.20 -5.81 2.58
CA ASP A 11 -35.35 -4.63 1.73
C ASP A 11 -34.10 -4.41 0.84
N LEU A 12 -32.90 -4.64 1.38
CA LEU A 12 -31.66 -4.59 0.61
C LEU A 12 -31.59 -5.68 -0.48
N LYS A 13 -32.01 -6.91 -0.17
CA LYS A 13 -32.08 -7.99 -1.17
C LYS A 13 -33.05 -7.67 -2.31
N LYS A 14 -34.19 -7.04 -2.01
CA LYS A 14 -35.16 -6.62 -3.02
C LYS A 14 -34.61 -5.48 -3.88
N LYS A 15 -33.95 -4.50 -3.25
CA LYS A 15 -33.39 -3.33 -3.94
C LYS A 15 -32.14 -3.65 -4.76
N TYR A 16 -31.31 -4.56 -4.26
CA TYR A 16 -30.04 -4.96 -4.88
C TYR A 16 -29.96 -6.49 -4.97
N PRO A 17 -30.52 -7.12 -6.02
CA PRO A 17 -30.57 -8.58 -6.16
C PRO A 17 -29.20 -9.26 -6.05
N LEU A 18 -28.12 -8.58 -6.44
CA LEU A 18 -26.75 -9.09 -6.32
C LEU A 18 -26.33 -9.41 -4.88
N ILE A 19 -26.96 -8.79 -3.86
CA ILE A 19 -26.71 -9.12 -2.46
C ILE A 19 -27.04 -10.59 -2.16
N GLN A 20 -28.02 -11.18 -2.84
CA GLN A 20 -28.34 -12.59 -2.65
C GLN A 20 -27.17 -13.49 -3.04
N LYS A 21 -26.50 -13.18 -4.17
CA LYS A 21 -25.28 -13.88 -4.61
C LYS A 21 -24.13 -13.72 -3.63
N LEU A 22 -23.94 -12.51 -3.09
CA LEU A 22 -22.94 -12.25 -2.05
C LEU A 22 -23.19 -13.08 -0.78
N ILE A 23 -24.44 -13.16 -0.32
CA ILE A 23 -24.82 -13.98 0.84
C ILE A 23 -24.58 -15.47 0.56
N ALA A 24 -24.87 -15.91 -0.67
CA ALA A 24 -24.65 -17.28 -1.12
C ALA A 24 -23.18 -17.61 -1.40
N THR A 25 -22.26 -16.65 -1.25
CA THR A 25 -20.82 -16.79 -1.57
C THR A 25 -20.56 -17.23 -3.01
N GLU A 26 -21.46 -16.86 -3.92
CA GLU A 26 -21.30 -17.11 -5.36
C GLU A 26 -20.31 -16.11 -5.95
N GLU A 27 -19.41 -16.58 -6.81
CA GLU A 27 -18.56 -15.72 -7.61
C GLU A 27 -19.43 -14.81 -8.49
N MET A 28 -19.15 -13.52 -8.49
CA MET A 28 -19.93 -12.54 -9.24
C MET A 28 -19.10 -11.40 -9.79
N PHE A 29 -19.49 -10.93 -10.97
CA PHE A 29 -18.98 -9.73 -11.59
C PHE A 29 -20.04 -8.62 -11.51
N TRP A 30 -19.66 -7.45 -10.97
CA TRP A 30 -20.50 -6.27 -10.97
C TRP A 30 -19.82 -5.16 -11.77
N SER A 31 -20.43 -4.78 -12.89
CA SER A 31 -20.02 -3.61 -13.66
C SER A 31 -20.69 -2.37 -13.07
N ASN A 32 -19.90 -1.34 -12.74
CA ASN A 32 -20.42 -0.08 -12.21
C ASN A 32 -21.22 0.67 -13.30
N PRO A 33 -22.55 0.80 -13.17
CA PRO A 33 -23.38 1.48 -14.17
C PRO A 33 -23.17 3.00 -14.19
N ASN A 34 -22.54 3.56 -13.14
CA ASN A 34 -22.30 4.98 -12.97
C ASN A 34 -20.86 5.38 -13.34
N LYS A 35 -20.15 4.54 -14.10
CA LYS A 35 -18.80 4.86 -14.56
C LYS A 35 -18.86 6.08 -15.49
N THR A 36 -18.20 7.16 -15.10
CA THR A 36 -18.06 8.39 -15.88
C THR A 36 -16.66 8.51 -16.48
N ASP A 37 -16.46 9.47 -17.37
CA ASP A 37 -15.13 9.81 -17.87
C ASP A 37 -14.26 10.46 -16.78
N PHE A 38 -12.94 10.47 -17.01
CA PHE A 38 -11.97 11.00 -16.06
C PHE A 38 -12.24 12.47 -15.72
N LYS A 39 -12.60 13.31 -16.69
CA LYS A 39 -12.76 14.76 -16.48
C LYS A 39 -13.91 15.05 -15.52
N SER A 40 -15.01 14.30 -15.61
CA SER A 40 -16.11 14.40 -14.65
C SER A 40 -15.79 13.74 -13.31
N ALA A 41 -15.11 12.59 -13.30
CA ALA A 41 -14.79 11.88 -12.06
C ALA A 41 -13.81 12.65 -11.16
N ILE A 42 -12.76 13.24 -11.75
CA ILE A 42 -11.68 13.89 -11.00
C ILE A 42 -12.14 15.16 -10.25
N GLN A 43 -13.22 15.81 -10.70
CA GLN A 43 -13.79 16.99 -10.05
C GLN A 43 -14.27 16.72 -8.61
N ASN A 44 -14.63 15.47 -8.31
CA ASN A 44 -15.07 15.04 -6.98
C ASN A 44 -13.97 14.36 -6.16
N SER A 45 -12.73 14.31 -6.69
CA SER A 45 -11.60 13.71 -5.99
C SER A 45 -11.09 14.66 -4.91
N ALA A 46 -10.86 14.13 -3.71
CA ALA A 46 -10.15 14.86 -2.66
C ALA A 46 -8.63 14.97 -2.93
N LEU A 47 -8.11 14.16 -3.86
CA LEU A 47 -6.71 14.13 -4.26
C LEU A 47 -6.52 14.74 -5.64
N THR A 48 -5.48 15.54 -5.76
CA THR A 48 -5.08 16.28 -6.96
C THR A 48 -3.87 15.64 -7.63
N LYS A 49 -3.48 16.15 -8.80
CA LYS A 49 -2.24 15.72 -9.47
C LYS A 49 -1.02 16.17 -8.66
N GLU A 50 -1.12 17.33 -8.03
CA GLU A 50 -0.09 17.93 -7.20
C GLU A 50 0.21 17.06 -5.97
N ASP A 51 -0.82 16.47 -5.34
CA ASP A 51 -0.63 15.50 -4.25
C ASP A 51 0.15 14.25 -4.70
N VAL A 52 -0.06 13.80 -5.95
CA VAL A 52 0.67 12.66 -6.52
C VAL A 52 2.14 13.03 -6.78
N ILE A 53 2.39 14.23 -7.31
CA ILE A 53 3.74 14.73 -7.55
C ILE A 53 4.48 14.93 -6.23
N ASP A 54 3.85 15.53 -5.22
CA ASP A 54 4.44 15.68 -3.88
C ASP A 54 4.80 14.33 -3.26
N ALA A 55 3.95 13.30 -3.43
CA ALA A 55 4.26 11.95 -2.99
C ALA A 55 5.48 11.34 -3.73
N GLU A 56 5.56 11.55 -5.04
CA GLU A 56 6.68 11.10 -5.86
C GLU A 56 7.98 11.78 -5.46
N ASP A 57 7.97 13.11 -5.31
CA ASP A 57 9.14 13.90 -4.98
C ASP A 57 9.64 13.61 -3.56
N ARG A 58 8.72 13.39 -2.60
CA ARG A 58 9.09 12.87 -1.28
C ARG A 58 9.82 11.54 -1.36
N LEU A 59 9.31 10.58 -2.14
CA LEU A 59 9.99 9.29 -2.32
C LEU A 59 11.38 9.47 -2.95
N LYS A 60 11.56 10.42 -3.87
CA LYS A 60 12.88 10.77 -4.41
C LYS A 60 13.81 11.34 -3.33
N ARG A 61 13.34 12.26 -2.48
CA ARG A 61 14.12 12.79 -1.36
C ARG A 61 14.57 11.69 -0.40
N PHE A 62 13.71 10.71 -0.13
CA PHE A 62 14.05 9.55 0.71
C PHE A 62 14.91 8.49 0.03
N ALA A 63 15.06 8.49 -1.30
CA ALA A 63 15.78 7.45 -2.02
C ALA A 63 17.23 7.23 -1.50
N PRO A 64 18.04 8.28 -1.21
CA PRO A 64 19.37 8.11 -0.60
C PRO A 64 19.34 7.45 0.78
N TYR A 65 18.33 7.75 1.60
CA TYR A 65 18.14 7.07 2.89
C TYR A 65 17.83 5.59 2.67
N ILE A 66 16.83 5.30 1.83
CA ILE A 66 16.36 3.93 1.56
C ILE A 66 17.50 3.06 1.02
N ALA A 67 18.27 3.58 0.05
CA ALA A 67 19.44 2.88 -0.52
C ALA A 67 20.49 2.53 0.55
N LYS A 68 20.70 3.43 1.53
CA LYS A 68 21.66 3.23 2.61
C LYS A 68 21.17 2.19 3.62
N VAL A 69 19.89 2.23 3.98
CA VAL A 69 19.34 1.43 5.08
C VAL A 69 18.79 0.07 4.65
N PHE A 70 18.42 -0.10 3.37
CA PHE A 70 17.95 -1.35 2.78
C PHE A 70 18.85 -1.73 1.58
N PRO A 71 19.90 -2.55 1.79
CA PRO A 71 20.86 -2.89 0.76
C PRO A 71 20.25 -3.47 -0.53
N GLU A 72 19.15 -4.21 -0.42
CA GLU A 72 18.38 -4.76 -1.55
C GLU A 72 17.80 -3.69 -2.50
N THR A 73 17.79 -2.41 -2.11
CA THR A 73 17.30 -1.30 -2.93
C THR A 73 18.43 -0.52 -3.62
N GLN A 74 19.70 -0.85 -3.34
CA GLN A 74 20.85 -0.09 -3.87
C GLN A 74 20.95 -0.12 -5.39
N GLU A 75 20.69 -1.28 -6.00
CA GLU A 75 20.71 -1.41 -7.47
C GLU A 75 19.68 -0.49 -8.15
N MET A 76 18.60 -0.17 -7.43
CA MET A 76 17.55 0.75 -7.86
C MET A 76 17.69 2.16 -7.25
N ASN A 77 18.86 2.49 -6.70
CA ASN A 77 19.16 3.77 -6.04
C ASN A 77 18.13 4.16 -4.96
N GLY A 78 17.61 3.18 -4.22
CA GLY A 78 16.62 3.40 -3.15
C GLY A 78 15.17 3.56 -3.64
N ILE A 79 14.91 3.41 -4.94
CA ILE A 79 13.56 3.41 -5.50
C ILE A 79 12.87 2.08 -5.16
N ILE A 80 11.70 2.17 -4.52
CA ILE A 80 10.84 1.03 -4.20
C ILE A 80 9.88 0.80 -5.37
N GLU A 81 10.28 -0.07 -6.31
CA GLU A 81 9.47 -0.40 -7.49
C GLU A 81 9.56 -1.89 -7.84
N SER A 82 8.58 -2.39 -8.60
CA SER A 82 8.44 -3.80 -8.95
C SER A 82 8.41 -4.03 -10.47
N PRO A 83 8.80 -5.24 -10.93
CA PRO A 83 8.72 -5.59 -12.34
C PRO A 83 7.30 -5.56 -12.92
N LEU A 84 7.21 -5.32 -14.22
CA LEU A 84 6.02 -5.55 -15.04
C LEU A 84 6.37 -6.59 -16.10
N VAL A 85 5.73 -7.76 -16.05
CA VAL A 85 6.11 -8.91 -16.89
C VAL A 85 4.95 -9.38 -17.76
N LYS A 86 5.25 -9.85 -18.96
CA LYS A 86 4.29 -10.56 -19.83
C LYS A 86 4.13 -11.99 -19.34
N ILE A 87 2.90 -12.47 -19.25
CA ILE A 87 2.58 -13.82 -18.74
C ILE A 87 1.83 -14.66 -19.77
N ASN A 88 2.39 -14.78 -20.98
CA ASN A 88 1.78 -15.49 -22.12
C ASN A 88 1.35 -16.93 -21.79
N ALA A 89 2.17 -17.68 -21.05
CA ALA A 89 1.85 -19.05 -20.65
C ALA A 89 0.61 -19.10 -19.72
N MET A 90 0.48 -18.13 -18.82
CA MET A 90 -0.71 -18.01 -17.95
C MET A 90 -1.94 -17.61 -18.75
N GLN A 91 -1.80 -16.69 -19.71
CA GLN A 91 -2.90 -16.32 -20.61
C GLN A 91 -3.43 -17.56 -21.36
N GLN A 92 -2.53 -18.36 -21.95
CA GLN A 92 -2.91 -19.61 -22.62
C GLN A 92 -3.58 -20.60 -21.68
N TYR A 93 -3.03 -20.78 -20.47
CA TYR A 93 -3.62 -21.65 -19.46
C TYR A 93 -5.05 -21.22 -19.10
N LEU A 94 -5.26 -19.94 -18.80
CA LEU A 94 -6.57 -19.40 -18.45
C LEU A 94 -7.59 -19.54 -19.57
N GLN A 95 -7.18 -19.31 -20.82
CA GLN A 95 -8.07 -19.48 -21.97
C GLN A 95 -8.55 -20.93 -22.14
N VAL A 96 -7.67 -21.90 -21.87
CA VAL A 96 -8.02 -23.32 -21.91
C VAL A 96 -8.91 -23.70 -20.73
N GLU A 97 -8.51 -23.31 -19.51
CA GLU A 97 -9.21 -23.66 -18.27
C GLU A 97 -10.66 -23.14 -18.27
N TYR A 98 -10.85 -21.91 -18.72
CA TYR A 98 -12.17 -21.27 -18.74
C TYR A 98 -12.89 -21.39 -20.09
N ASN A 99 -12.26 -21.99 -21.10
CA ASN A 99 -12.77 -22.10 -22.48
C ASN A 99 -13.23 -20.74 -23.05
N GLU A 100 -12.42 -19.71 -22.83
CA GLU A 100 -12.71 -18.32 -23.22
C GLU A 100 -11.46 -17.68 -23.86
N GLU A 101 -11.64 -16.69 -24.74
CA GLU A 101 -10.52 -15.93 -25.32
C GLU A 101 -10.16 -14.73 -24.44
N ILE A 102 -8.86 -14.48 -24.21
CA ILE A 102 -8.37 -13.27 -23.54
C ILE A 102 -7.68 -12.41 -24.60
N PRO A 103 -8.35 -11.37 -25.15
CA PRO A 103 -7.77 -10.56 -26.21
C PRO A 103 -6.59 -9.71 -25.72
N GLY A 104 -5.65 -9.42 -26.60
CA GLY A 104 -4.50 -8.55 -26.31
C GLY A 104 -3.39 -9.24 -25.51
N GLN A 105 -2.73 -8.49 -24.62
CA GLN A 105 -1.58 -8.96 -23.84
C GLN A 105 -1.94 -9.02 -22.36
N LEU A 106 -1.71 -10.18 -21.73
CA LEU A 106 -1.82 -10.31 -20.29
C LEU A 106 -0.48 -9.97 -19.60
N LEU A 107 -0.51 -8.96 -18.74
CA LEU A 107 0.62 -8.48 -17.96
C LEU A 107 0.40 -8.74 -16.46
N LEU A 108 1.49 -8.99 -15.74
CA LEU A 108 1.51 -9.08 -14.28
C LEU A 108 2.36 -7.95 -13.70
N LYS A 109 1.75 -7.11 -12.85
CA LYS A 109 2.47 -6.14 -12.02
C LYS A 109 2.92 -6.84 -10.73
N CYS A 110 4.23 -7.03 -10.58
CA CYS A 110 4.82 -7.91 -9.57
C CYS A 110 4.99 -7.24 -8.20
N ASP A 111 3.96 -6.58 -7.67
CA ASP A 111 4.04 -5.93 -6.34
C ASP A 111 4.28 -6.92 -5.18
N SER A 112 4.10 -8.21 -5.43
CA SER A 112 4.56 -9.30 -4.55
C SER A 112 6.08 -9.37 -4.38
N HIS A 113 6.86 -8.69 -5.23
CA HIS A 113 8.32 -8.67 -5.23
C HIS A 113 8.88 -7.28 -4.89
N LEU A 114 8.05 -6.35 -4.40
CA LEU A 114 8.56 -5.06 -3.94
C LEU A 114 9.58 -5.28 -2.81
N PRO A 115 10.69 -4.51 -2.78
CA PRO A 115 11.65 -4.59 -1.70
C PRO A 115 11.01 -4.18 -0.36
N ILE A 116 11.74 -4.40 0.73
CA ILE A 116 11.41 -4.11 2.13
C ILE A 116 10.37 -5.07 2.71
N SER A 117 9.21 -5.26 2.06
CA SER A 117 8.11 -6.05 2.64
C SER A 117 7.39 -7.00 1.69
N GLY A 118 7.85 -7.15 0.45
CA GLY A 118 7.36 -8.19 -0.48
C GLY A 118 5.86 -8.09 -0.79
N SER A 119 5.30 -6.87 -0.80
CA SER A 119 3.88 -6.68 -1.12
C SER A 119 3.58 -5.24 -1.53
N ILE A 120 2.38 -5.01 -2.09
CA ILE A 120 1.87 -3.67 -2.38
C ILE A 120 1.88 -2.71 -1.18
N LYS A 121 1.94 -3.24 0.06
CA LYS A 121 2.02 -2.41 1.28
C LYS A 121 3.38 -1.73 1.43
N ALA A 122 4.42 -2.17 0.71
CA ALA A 122 5.68 -1.44 0.55
C ALA A 122 5.53 -0.10 -0.17
N ARG A 123 4.40 0.15 -0.85
CA ARG A 123 4.07 1.48 -1.40
C ARG A 123 3.48 2.37 -0.31
N GLY A 124 2.21 2.14 0.02
CA GLY A 124 1.48 3.03 0.93
C GLY A 124 1.93 2.97 2.39
N GLY A 125 2.22 1.77 2.92
CA GLY A 125 2.60 1.61 4.33
C GLY A 125 3.98 2.20 4.63
N VAL A 126 4.93 2.03 3.71
CA VAL A 126 6.24 2.68 3.81
C VAL A 126 6.09 4.19 3.63
N TYR A 127 5.39 4.64 2.59
CA TYR A 127 5.18 6.07 2.32
C TYR A 127 4.57 6.82 3.52
N GLU A 128 3.57 6.23 4.19
CA GLU A 128 2.94 6.81 5.38
C GLU A 128 3.98 7.09 6.48
N VAL A 129 4.84 6.11 6.77
CA VAL A 129 5.88 6.26 7.80
C VAL A 129 6.92 7.31 7.38
N LEU A 130 7.34 7.31 6.11
CA LEU A 130 8.30 8.30 5.60
C LEU A 130 7.74 9.73 5.67
N LYS A 131 6.48 9.92 5.25
CA LYS A 131 5.79 11.20 5.33
C LYS A 131 5.67 11.69 6.76
N TYR A 132 5.31 10.81 7.69
CA TYR A 132 5.24 11.16 9.11
C TYR A 132 6.61 11.57 9.66
N ALA A 133 7.67 10.82 9.33
CA ALA A 133 9.03 11.13 9.75
C ALA A 133 9.55 12.47 9.20
N GLU A 134 9.30 12.76 7.92
CA GLU A 134 9.67 14.04 7.30
C GLU A 134 8.95 15.20 7.98
N ASN A 135 7.62 15.09 8.15
CA ASN A 135 6.82 16.13 8.79
C ASN A 135 7.32 16.43 10.22
N LEU A 136 7.57 15.40 11.04
CA LEU A 136 8.11 15.58 12.38
C LEU A 136 9.49 16.26 12.36
N ALA A 137 10.38 15.85 11.45
CA ALA A 137 11.70 16.43 11.35
C ALA A 137 11.66 17.90 10.89
N PHE A 138 10.75 18.24 9.98
CA PHE A 138 10.52 19.62 9.53
C PHE A 138 9.92 20.49 10.63
N GLU A 139 8.91 20.00 11.36
CA GLU A 139 8.28 20.72 12.48
C GLU A 139 9.30 21.09 13.57
N HIS A 140 10.30 20.23 13.78
CA HIS A 140 11.39 20.46 14.74
C HIS A 140 12.64 21.11 14.13
N GLN A 141 12.60 21.54 12.86
CA GLN A 141 13.70 22.19 12.15
C GLN A 141 15.00 21.36 12.12
N LEU A 142 14.86 20.03 12.14
CA LEU A 142 15.98 19.10 12.12
C LEU A 142 16.39 18.67 10.70
N LEU A 143 15.47 18.82 9.75
CA LEU A 143 15.62 18.43 8.34
C LEU A 143 15.04 19.55 7.47
N HIS A 144 15.61 19.75 6.29
CA HIS A 144 15.10 20.63 5.24
C HIS A 144 14.97 19.84 3.94
N GLU A 145 14.12 20.32 3.03
CA GLU A 145 13.81 19.62 1.78
C GLU A 145 15.05 19.36 0.89
N GLU A 146 16.02 20.26 0.92
CA GLU A 146 17.25 20.18 0.11
C GLU A 146 18.37 19.33 0.77
N ASP A 147 18.13 18.81 1.97
CA ASP A 147 19.10 17.95 2.62
C ASP A 147 19.24 16.61 1.89
N ASN A 148 20.42 16.00 1.98
CA ASN A 148 20.57 14.61 1.61
C ASN A 148 20.01 13.73 2.73
N TYR A 149 18.85 13.10 2.52
CA TYR A 149 18.16 12.36 3.58
C TYR A 149 18.91 11.12 4.09
N SER A 150 20.05 10.75 3.49
CA SER A 150 20.96 9.76 4.10
C SER A 150 21.42 10.14 5.51
N ILE A 151 21.30 11.41 5.93
CA ILE A 151 21.52 11.88 7.31
C ILE A 151 20.52 11.30 8.32
N LEU A 152 19.32 10.88 7.87
CA LEU A 152 18.31 10.25 8.71
C LEU A 152 18.79 8.91 9.28
N ASP A 153 19.77 8.27 8.64
CA ASP A 153 20.52 7.16 9.21
C ASP A 153 21.72 7.66 10.03
N SER A 154 21.41 8.35 11.13
CA SER A 154 22.37 8.78 12.14
C SER A 154 21.77 8.63 13.54
N GLU A 155 22.62 8.51 14.57
CA GLU A 155 22.16 8.37 15.96
C GLU A 155 21.30 9.55 16.40
N LYS A 156 21.63 10.78 15.98
CA LYS A 156 20.81 11.98 16.23
C LYS A 156 19.35 11.79 15.81
N PHE A 157 19.10 11.25 14.62
CA PHE A 157 17.75 11.06 14.11
C PHE A 157 17.05 9.85 14.72
N LYS A 158 17.78 8.76 15.00
CA LYS A 158 17.22 7.60 15.73
C LYS A 158 16.78 8.00 17.14
N ASP A 159 17.63 8.71 17.87
CA ASP A 159 17.31 9.22 19.20
C ASP A 159 16.09 10.14 19.15
N PHE A 160 16.01 11.03 18.16
CA PHE A 160 14.85 11.91 17.95
C PHE A 160 13.57 11.10 17.71
N PHE A 161 13.55 10.20 16.72
CA PHE A 161 12.37 9.41 16.37
C PHE A 161 11.96 8.43 17.47
N SER A 162 12.88 8.00 18.35
CA SER A 162 12.56 7.17 19.51
C SER A 162 11.68 7.85 20.56
N ASN A 163 11.47 9.18 20.48
CA ASN A 163 10.51 9.88 21.32
C ASN A 163 9.06 9.73 20.84
N TYR A 164 8.85 9.12 19.67
CA TYR A 164 7.55 8.95 19.03
C TYR A 164 7.21 7.47 18.88
N SER A 165 5.91 7.18 18.85
CA SER A 165 5.40 5.81 18.75
C SER A 165 4.44 5.67 17.57
N ILE A 166 4.55 4.54 16.86
CA ILE A 166 3.64 4.14 15.79
C ILE A 166 2.97 2.83 16.19
N THR A 167 1.64 2.78 16.07
CA THR A 167 0.86 1.57 16.39
C THR A 167 0.02 1.16 15.19
N VAL A 168 0.02 -0.14 14.87
CA VAL A 168 -0.78 -0.68 13.76
C VAL A 168 -1.49 -1.96 14.18
N GLY A 169 -2.80 -2.04 13.94
CA GLY A 169 -3.58 -3.27 14.07
C GLY A 169 -3.63 -4.02 12.74
N SER A 170 -2.79 -5.03 12.56
CA SER A 170 -2.78 -5.82 11.33
C SER A 170 -2.09 -7.17 11.51
N THR A 171 -2.74 -8.24 11.04
CA THR A 171 -2.17 -9.61 10.99
C THR A 171 -1.43 -9.90 9.68
N GLY A 172 -1.25 -8.87 8.84
CA GLY A 172 -0.79 -9.01 7.47
C GLY A 172 0.28 -8.02 7.07
N ASN A 173 0.42 -7.83 5.76
CA ASN A 173 1.56 -7.11 5.20
C ASN A 173 1.56 -5.61 5.51
N LEU A 174 0.42 -5.04 5.95
CA LEU A 174 0.37 -3.65 6.42
C LEU A 174 1.19 -3.51 7.70
N GLY A 175 0.98 -4.41 8.67
CA GLY A 175 1.76 -4.47 9.91
C GLY A 175 3.25 -4.69 9.65
N LEU A 176 3.57 -5.59 8.73
CA LEU A 176 4.96 -5.83 8.33
C LEU A 176 5.63 -4.60 7.70
N SER A 177 4.95 -3.92 6.76
CA SER A 177 5.53 -2.77 6.04
C SER A 177 5.75 -1.56 6.96
N ILE A 178 4.74 -1.24 7.78
CA ILE A 178 4.84 -0.16 8.77
C ILE A 178 5.89 -0.53 9.82
N GLY A 179 5.81 -1.75 10.38
CA GLY A 179 6.72 -2.26 11.40
C GLY A 179 8.18 -2.15 11.00
N ILE A 180 8.54 -2.67 9.82
CA ILE A 180 9.92 -2.64 9.31
C ILE A 180 10.41 -1.21 9.13
N MET A 181 9.65 -0.36 8.43
CA MET A 181 10.09 1.02 8.15
C MET A 181 10.18 1.86 9.43
N SER A 182 9.17 1.76 10.32
CA SER A 182 9.16 2.49 11.59
C SER A 182 10.34 2.11 12.48
N ALA A 183 10.59 0.80 12.64
CA ALA A 183 11.74 0.32 13.40
C ALA A 183 13.07 0.77 12.78
N LYS A 184 13.17 0.83 11.44
CA LYS A 184 14.40 1.23 10.75
C LYS A 184 14.75 2.71 10.94
N LEU A 185 13.74 3.58 11.00
CA LEU A 185 13.92 5.01 11.30
C LEU A 185 14.23 5.27 12.78
N GLY A 186 13.87 4.34 13.68
CA GLY A 186 14.10 4.48 15.12
C GLY A 186 12.84 4.83 15.92
N PHE A 187 11.64 4.75 15.34
CA PHE A 187 10.40 4.89 16.09
C PHE A 187 10.17 3.70 17.03
N ASN A 188 9.51 3.93 18.15
CA ASN A 188 8.90 2.84 18.91
C ASN A 188 7.69 2.32 18.12
N VAL A 189 7.69 1.05 17.74
CA VAL A 189 6.59 0.48 16.94
C VAL A 189 5.92 -0.69 17.65
N THR A 190 4.60 -0.69 17.68
CA THR A 190 3.79 -1.80 18.20
C THR A 190 2.82 -2.30 17.12
N VAL A 191 2.94 -3.59 16.77
CA VAL A 191 2.04 -4.26 15.83
C VAL A 191 1.09 -5.15 16.62
N HIS A 192 -0.20 -4.80 16.67
CA HIS A 192 -1.22 -5.64 17.29
C HIS A 192 -1.74 -6.66 16.29
N MET A 193 -1.61 -7.94 16.64
CA MET A 193 -1.99 -9.08 15.83
C MET A 193 -2.97 -9.99 16.59
N SER A 194 -3.81 -10.73 15.87
CA SER A 194 -4.57 -11.83 16.46
C SER A 194 -3.63 -12.95 16.93
N ALA A 195 -4.06 -13.69 17.96
CA ALA A 195 -3.29 -14.85 18.47
C ALA A 195 -3.05 -15.92 17.39
N ASP A 196 -3.95 -16.05 16.42
CA ASP A 196 -3.85 -17.01 15.32
C ASP A 196 -2.98 -16.53 14.14
N ALA A 197 -2.31 -15.39 14.27
CA ALA A 197 -1.40 -14.89 13.24
C ALA A 197 -0.26 -15.88 12.98
N LYS A 198 0.22 -15.90 11.74
CA LYS A 198 1.32 -16.79 11.34
C LYS A 198 2.61 -16.37 12.04
N LYS A 199 3.24 -17.30 12.78
CA LYS A 199 4.45 -17.07 13.58
C LYS A 199 5.66 -16.47 12.85
N TRP A 200 5.72 -16.58 11.52
CA TRP A 200 6.84 -16.04 10.73
C TRP A 200 6.72 -14.53 10.49
N LYS A 201 5.51 -13.98 10.65
CA LYS A 201 5.23 -12.54 10.58
C LYS A 201 5.42 -11.91 11.94
#